data_AF-A0A0L8I2V7-F1
#
_entry.id   AF-A0A0L8I2V7-F1
#
_cell.length_a   1.000
_cell.length_b   1.000
_cell.length_c   1.000
_cell.angle_alpha   90.00
_cell.angle_beta   90.00
_cell.angle_gamma   90.00
#
_symmetry.space_group_name_H-M   'P 1'
#
loop_
_entity.id
_entity.type
_entity.pdbx_description
1 polymer ?
#
loop_
_entity_poly.entity_id
_entity_poly.type
_entity_poly.pdbx_seq_one_letter_code
_entity_poly.pdbx_strand_id
1 'polypeptide(L)'
;SESKLLFQQIKERTSNTYFKLDFDSDVPASVLFANGTLIHRSREEMGVTNCSILDEKIGYDRDEVELREFDKLNRTISSLCLLINRIKTTRQIMSDINDEDINSYSTLTRKSKDYYK
;
A
#
# COMPACT_ATOMS: atom_id res chain seq x y z
N SER A 1 29.76 -15.46 0.70
CA SER A 1 28.92 -16.65 0.87
C SER A 1 27.76 -16.53 -0.10
N GLU A 2 27.44 -17.61 -0.81
CA GLU A 2 26.34 -17.74 -1.78
C GLU A 2 25.00 -17.20 -1.25
N SER A 3 24.77 -17.36 0.05
CA SER A 3 23.62 -16.81 0.79
C SER A 3 23.49 -15.28 0.69
N LYS A 4 24.58 -14.49 0.78
CA LYS A 4 24.51 -13.01 0.65
C LYS A 4 24.06 -12.58 -0.76
N LEU A 5 24.45 -13.33 -1.77
CA LEU A 5 24.12 -13.06 -3.17
C LEU A 5 22.66 -13.41 -3.45
N LEU A 6 22.18 -14.51 -2.87
CA LEU A 6 20.76 -14.89 -2.88
C LEU A 6 19.89 -13.85 -2.16
N PHE A 7 20.31 -13.37 -0.98
CA PHE A 7 19.60 -12.30 -0.25
C PHE A 7 19.53 -11.00 -1.05
N GLN A 8 20.62 -10.61 -1.71
CA GLN A 8 20.64 -9.44 -2.59
C GLN A 8 19.67 -9.59 -3.77
N GLN A 9 19.67 -10.75 -4.44
CA GLN A 9 18.76 -11.06 -5.55
C GLN A 9 17.29 -11.09 -5.11
N ILE A 10 17.02 -11.62 -3.91
CA ILE A 10 15.66 -11.59 -3.34
C ILE A 10 15.28 -10.14 -3.05
N LYS A 11 16.13 -9.34 -2.42
CA LYS A 11 15.87 -7.93 -2.09
C LYS A 11 15.62 -7.08 -3.33
N GLU A 12 16.38 -7.30 -4.41
CA GLU A 12 16.17 -6.67 -5.72
C GLU A 12 14.86 -7.11 -6.40
N ARG A 13 14.45 -8.36 -6.21
CA ARG A 13 13.17 -8.89 -6.74
C ARG A 13 11.96 -8.59 -5.86
N THR A 14 12.15 -8.25 -4.60
CA THR A 14 11.10 -8.03 -3.59
C THR A 14 10.98 -6.58 -3.15
N SER A 15 11.82 -5.67 -3.65
CA SER A 15 11.65 -4.22 -3.50
C SER A 15 10.40 -3.79 -4.27
N ASN A 16 9.23 -4.09 -3.70
CA ASN A 16 7.98 -3.47 -4.09
C ASN A 16 8.08 -2.02 -3.65
N THR A 17 8.62 -1.18 -4.53
CA THR A 17 8.59 0.27 -4.38
C THR A 17 7.13 0.67 -4.46
N TYR A 18 6.46 0.77 -3.32
CA TYR A 18 5.12 1.32 -3.28
C TYR A 18 5.25 2.84 -3.25
N PHE A 19 4.56 3.50 -4.17
CA PHE A 19 4.40 4.94 -4.15
C PHE A 19 3.15 5.26 -3.34
N LYS A 20 3.29 6.16 -2.37
CA LYS A 20 2.17 6.66 -1.56
C LYS A 20 1.67 7.95 -2.21
N LEU A 21 0.35 8.02 -2.45
CA LEU A 21 -0.34 9.24 -2.83
C LEU A 21 -1.19 9.67 -1.65
N ASP A 22 -1.01 10.92 -1.23
CA ASP A 22 -1.75 11.52 -0.14
C ASP A 22 -2.82 12.45 -0.72
N PHE A 23 -4.07 12.25 -0.29
CA PHE A 23 -5.21 13.08 -0.65
C PHE A 23 -5.78 13.75 0.59
N ASP A 24 -6.60 14.78 0.39
CA ASP A 24 -7.26 15.51 1.47
C ASP A 24 -8.43 14.76 2.13
N SER A 25 -8.93 13.70 1.49
CA SER A 25 -10.11 12.96 1.91
C SER A 25 -10.20 11.56 1.26
N ASP A 26 -11.16 10.75 1.69
CA ASP A 26 -11.40 9.41 1.15
C ASP A 26 -12.05 9.44 -0.26
N VAL A 27 -12.68 10.55 -0.62
CA VAL A 27 -13.40 10.72 -1.90
C VAL A 27 -12.47 10.49 -3.11
N PRO A 28 -11.33 11.19 -3.23
CA PRO A 28 -10.36 10.98 -4.31
C PRO A 28 -9.58 9.66 -4.20
N ALA A 29 -9.53 9.04 -3.00
CA ALA A 29 -8.91 7.73 -2.81
C ALA A 29 -9.79 6.57 -3.32
N SER A 30 -11.10 6.81 -3.52
CA SER A 30 -12.04 5.83 -4.09
C SER A 30 -11.87 5.73 -5.61
N VAL A 31 -10.91 4.91 -6.04
CA VAL A 31 -10.59 4.67 -7.45
C VAL A 31 -10.66 3.18 -7.81
N LEU A 32 -10.83 2.88 -9.10
CA LEU A 32 -10.78 1.53 -9.66
C LEU A 32 -9.77 1.50 -10.80
N PHE A 33 -8.81 0.57 -10.75
CA PHE A 33 -7.90 0.34 -11.87
C PHE A 33 -8.34 -0.92 -12.62
N ALA A 34 -8.67 -0.79 -13.90
CA ALA A 34 -9.11 -1.89 -14.75
C ALA A 34 -8.57 -1.71 -16.17
N ASN A 35 -8.03 -2.78 -16.75
CA ASN A 35 -7.59 -2.83 -18.15
C ASN A 35 -6.62 -1.72 -18.59
N GLY A 36 -5.75 -1.25 -17.68
CA GLY A 36 -4.80 -0.17 -17.98
C GLY A 36 -5.34 1.23 -17.73
N THR A 37 -6.61 1.36 -17.35
CA THR A 37 -7.27 2.64 -17.09
C THR A 37 -7.55 2.80 -15.60
N LEU A 38 -7.23 3.97 -15.06
CA LEU A 38 -7.64 4.39 -13.72
C LEU A 38 -8.98 5.13 -13.82
N ILE A 39 -10.02 4.52 -13.29
CA ILE A 39 -11.37 5.06 -13.20
C ILE A 39 -11.49 5.77 -11.85
N HIS A 40 -11.85 7.04 -11.87
CA HIS A 40 -12.01 7.86 -10.68
C HIS A 40 -13.22 8.78 -10.80
N ARG A 41 -13.59 9.41 -9.68
CA ARG A 41 -14.68 10.40 -9.66
C ARG A 41 -14.34 11.61 -10.52
N SER A 42 -15.37 12.32 -10.97
CA SER A 42 -15.21 13.54 -11.77
C SER A 42 -14.37 14.60 -11.05
N ARG A 43 -13.70 15.46 -11.83
CA ARG A 43 -12.91 16.57 -11.27
C ARG A 43 -13.71 17.50 -10.36
N GLU A 44 -15.00 17.67 -10.65
CA GLU A 44 -15.89 18.47 -9.81
C GLU A 44 -16.15 17.84 -8.44
N GLU A 45 -16.15 16.51 -8.34
CA GLU A 45 -16.39 15.78 -7.08
C GLU A 45 -15.12 15.63 -6.24
N MET A 46 -13.96 15.45 -6.90
CA MET A 46 -12.68 15.29 -6.21
C MET A 46 -11.99 16.62 -5.89
N GLY A 47 -12.32 17.68 -6.62
CA GLY A 47 -11.63 18.95 -6.52
C GLY A 47 -10.31 18.99 -7.32
N VAL A 48 -9.95 20.20 -7.74
CA VAL A 48 -8.83 20.45 -8.67
C VAL A 48 -7.50 19.94 -8.11
N THR A 49 -7.22 20.19 -6.83
CA THR A 49 -5.94 19.80 -6.19
C THR A 49 -5.71 18.29 -6.26
N ASN A 50 -6.73 17.49 -5.93
CA ASN A 50 -6.61 16.03 -5.93
C ASN A 50 -6.46 15.48 -7.35
N CYS A 51 -7.17 16.05 -8.33
CA CYS A 51 -7.01 15.66 -9.72
C CYS A 51 -5.63 16.02 -10.28
N SER A 52 -5.04 17.15 -9.87
CA SER A 52 -3.67 17.51 -10.26
C SER A 52 -2.63 16.52 -9.73
N ILE A 53 -2.82 15.98 -8.51
CA ILE A 53 -1.96 14.91 -7.99
C ILE A 53 -2.01 13.68 -8.90
N LEU A 54 -3.20 13.30 -9.38
CA LEU A 54 -3.32 12.22 -10.35
C LEU A 54 -2.65 12.59 -11.68
N ASP A 55 -2.83 13.81 -12.17
CA ASP A 55 -2.25 14.29 -13.44
C ASP A 55 -0.72 14.20 -13.43
N GLU A 56 -0.10 14.53 -12.31
CA GLU A 56 1.35 14.54 -12.18
C GLU A 56 1.96 13.16 -11.91
N LYS A 57 1.24 12.31 -11.18
CA LYS A 57 1.80 11.06 -10.62
C LYS A 57 1.34 9.81 -11.33
N ILE A 58 0.22 9.85 -12.05
CA ILE A 58 -0.35 8.70 -12.74
C ILE A 58 -0.10 8.80 -14.24
N GLY A 59 0.68 7.86 -14.77
CA GLY A 59 0.96 7.74 -16.21
C GLY A 59 0.03 6.81 -16.98
N TYR A 60 -1.03 6.31 -16.35
CA TYR A 60 -2.03 5.45 -16.99
C TYR A 60 -3.17 6.28 -17.59
N ASP A 61 -3.91 5.69 -18.53
CA ASP A 61 -5.15 6.29 -19.04
C ASP A 61 -6.15 6.47 -17.90
N ARG A 62 -7.01 7.49 -18.02
CA ARG A 62 -7.94 7.89 -16.96
C ARG A 62 -9.32 8.18 -17.49
N ASP A 63 -10.30 7.63 -16.79
CA ASP A 63 -11.73 7.84 -17.05
C ASP A 63 -12.40 8.45 -15.82
N GLU A 64 -13.17 9.50 -16.06
CA GLU A 64 -13.94 10.20 -15.03
C GLU A 64 -15.39 9.73 -15.03
N VAL A 65 -15.95 9.52 -13.84
CA VAL A 65 -17.36 9.17 -13.63
C VAL A 65 -18.00 10.02 -12.54
N GLU A 66 -19.25 10.43 -12.73
CA GLU A 66 -20.03 11.09 -11.68
C GLU A 66 -20.70 10.06 -10.77
N LEU A 67 -20.50 10.19 -9.46
CA LEU A 67 -21.00 9.26 -8.44
C LEU A 67 -21.78 9.93 -7.29
N ARG A 68 -22.06 11.24 -7.37
CA ARG A 68 -22.86 12.02 -6.40
C ARG A 68 -24.14 11.31 -5.94
N GLU A 69 -24.84 10.64 -6.85
CA GLU A 69 -26.08 9.92 -6.53
C GLU A 69 -25.84 8.68 -5.66
N PHE A 70 -24.68 8.03 -5.82
CA PHE A 70 -24.27 6.88 -5.01
C PHE A 70 -23.73 7.30 -3.64
N ASP A 71 -23.23 8.53 -3.50
CA ASP A 71 -22.81 9.08 -2.21
C ASP A 71 -23.98 9.18 -1.22
N LYS A 72 -25.20 9.37 -1.73
CA LYS A 72 -26.45 9.32 -0.92
C LYS A 72 -26.64 7.98 -0.22
N LEU A 73 -26.06 6.91 -0.76
CA LEU A 73 -26.09 5.56 -0.22
C LEU A 73 -24.81 5.20 0.57
N ASN A 74 -23.90 6.16 0.75
CA ASN A 74 -22.58 5.97 1.34
C ASN A 74 -21.82 4.81 0.65
N ARG A 75 -21.79 4.85 -0.68
CA ARG A 75 -21.17 3.84 -1.55
C ARG A 75 -19.99 4.43 -2.32
N THR A 76 -18.95 3.62 -2.50
CA THR A 76 -17.74 3.97 -3.25
C THR A 76 -17.75 3.30 -4.63
N ILE A 77 -16.86 3.73 -5.53
CA ILE A 77 -16.75 3.12 -6.86
C ILE A 77 -16.49 1.61 -6.79
N SER A 78 -15.66 1.19 -5.83
CA SER A 78 -15.34 -0.22 -5.60
C SER A 78 -16.54 -1.05 -5.16
N SER A 79 -17.55 -0.43 -4.51
CA SER A 79 -18.76 -1.13 -4.09
C SER A 79 -19.72 -1.47 -5.24
N LEU A 80 -19.53 -0.85 -6.41
CA LEU A 80 -20.31 -1.11 -7.63
C LEU A 80 -19.72 -2.25 -8.48
N CYS A 81 -18.59 -2.83 -8.06
CA CYS A 81 -17.85 -3.78 -8.85
C CYS A 81 -17.55 -5.06 -8.06
N LEU A 82 -17.67 -6.20 -8.73
CA LEU A 82 -17.22 -7.49 -8.20
C LEU A 82 -16.00 -7.95 -9.01
N LEU A 83 -14.82 -7.94 -8.38
CA LEU A 83 -13.60 -8.42 -9.00
C LEU A 83 -13.55 -9.96 -8.93
N ILE A 84 -13.83 -10.62 -10.05
CA ILE A 84 -13.91 -12.08 -10.12
C ILE A 84 -12.52 -12.73 -10.13
N ASN A 85 -11.57 -12.14 -10.86
CA ASN A 85 -10.21 -12.66 -11.00
C ASN A 85 -9.20 -11.77 -10.29
N ARG A 86 -8.71 -12.22 -9.14
CA ARG A 86 -7.64 -11.54 -8.40
C ARG A 86 -6.35 -12.33 -8.51
N ILE A 87 -5.41 -11.85 -9.31
CA ILE A 87 -4.04 -12.37 -9.29
C ILE A 87 -3.42 -11.95 -7.97
N LYS A 88 -3.08 -12.92 -7.11
CA LYS A 88 -2.37 -12.66 -5.87
C LYS A 88 -0.89 -12.51 -6.19
N THR A 89 -0.34 -11.30 -6.07
CA THR A 89 1.10 -11.13 -5.95
C THR A 89 1.52 -11.63 -4.57
N THR A 90 2.32 -12.70 -4.52
CA THR A 90 2.86 -13.23 -3.26
C THR A 90 3.72 -12.17 -2.60
N ARG A 91 3.24 -11.59 -1.48
CA ARG A 91 4.07 -10.73 -0.62
C ARG A 91 4.95 -11.64 0.24
N GLN A 92 6.24 -11.72 -0.05
CA GLN A 92 7.20 -12.29 0.91
C GLN A 92 7.43 -11.25 2.00
N ILE A 93 7.02 -11.57 3.23
CA ILE A 93 7.45 -10.83 4.41
C ILE A 93 8.85 -11.35 4.73
N MET A 94 9.87 -10.56 4.40
CA MET A 94 11.23 -10.81 4.86
C MET A 94 11.36 -10.22 6.26
N SER A 95 11.61 -11.08 7.25
CA SER A 95 11.99 -10.65 8.58
C SER A 95 13.51 -10.57 8.63
N ASP A 96 14.05 -9.38 8.88
CA ASP A 96 15.49 -9.14 9.08
C ASP A 96 15.93 -9.48 10.53
N ILE A 97 15.08 -10.15 11.32
CA ILE A 97 15.43 -10.60 12.67
C ILE A 97 16.47 -11.71 12.56
N ASN A 98 17.68 -11.41 13.03
CA ASN A 98 18.81 -12.32 13.08
C ASN A 98 18.91 -12.94 14.48
N ASP A 99 19.65 -14.04 14.63
CA ASP A 99 19.87 -14.67 15.93
C ASP A 99 20.52 -13.70 16.95
N GLU A 100 21.28 -12.71 16.48
CA GLU A 100 21.82 -11.62 17.33
C GLU A 100 20.71 -10.74 17.92
N ASP A 101 19.67 -10.43 17.14
CA ASP A 101 18.53 -9.63 17.60
C ASP A 101 17.75 -10.39 18.69
N ILE A 102 17.57 -11.71 18.51
CA ILE A 102 16.92 -12.58 19.51
C ILE A 102 17.75 -12.64 20.81
N ASN A 103 19.08 -12.68 20.69
CA ASN A 103 19.98 -12.73 21.84
C ASN A 103 20.09 -11.38 22.59
N SER A 104 19.80 -10.26 21.92
CA SER A 104 19.76 -8.95 22.58
C SER A 104 18.58 -8.80 23.55
N TYR A 105 17.45 -9.47 23.29
CA TYR A 105 16.29 -9.49 24.20
C TYR A 105 16.44 -10.53 25.32
N SER A 106 17.19 -11.62 25.11
CA SER A 106 17.40 -12.65 26.14
C SER A 106 18.42 -12.24 27.22
N THR A 107 19.32 -11.29 26.93
CA THR A 107 20.29 -10.75 27.90
C THR A 107 19.70 -9.70 28.85
N LEU A 108 18.62 -9.02 28.45
CA LEU A 108 17.90 -8.04 29.30
C LEU A 108 17.13 -8.69 30.45
N THR A 109 16.70 -9.95 30.33
CA THR A 109 15.92 -10.63 31.37
C THR A 109 16.76 -11.27 32.47
N ARG A 110 18.09 -11.34 32.33
CA ARG A 110 18.97 -12.00 33.32
C ARG A 110 19.63 -11.04 34.33
N LYS A 111 19.52 -9.72 34.16
CA LYS A 111 20.21 -8.72 35.01
C LYS A 111 19.37 -8.08 36.12
N SER A 112 18.15 -8.52 36.38
CA SER A 112 17.25 -7.87 37.36
C SER A 112 17.05 -8.63 38.68
N LYS A 113 17.95 -9.55 39.08
CA LYS A 113 17.74 -10.36 40.31
C LYS A 113 18.74 -10.19 41.46
N ASP A 114 19.69 -9.24 41.41
CA ASP A 114 20.70 -9.09 42.48
C ASP A 114 20.73 -7.69 43.13
N TYR A 115 19.57 -7.08 43.42
CA TYR A 115 19.51 -5.85 44.21
C TYR A 115 18.40 -5.88 45.27
N TYR A 116 18.47 -6.83 46.21
CA TYR A 116 18.00 -6.63 47.59
C TYR A 116 18.88 -7.49 48.51
N LYS A 117 19.79 -6.83 49.24
CA LYS A 117 20.39 -7.32 50.50
C LYS A 117 20.09 -6.28 51.57
#